data_AF-A0A399HUA8-F1
#
_entry.id   AF-A0A399HUA8-F1
#
_cell.length_a   1.000
_cell.length_b   1.000
_cell.length_c   1.000
_cell.angle_alpha   90.00
_cell.angle_beta   90.00
_cell.angle_gamma   90.00
#
_symmetry.space_group_name_H-M   'P 1'
#
loop_
_entity.id
_entity.type
_entity.pdbx_description
1 polymer ?
#
loop_
_entity_poly.entity_id
_entity_poly.type
_entity_poly.pdbx_seq_one_letter_code
_entity_poly.pdbx_strand_id
1 'polypeptide(L)'
;MIENYHKQIQAYEEGKEDPNAKSLSELATTESDCSSARKGGDLGFFGRGDMQKEFEQAAFDLEKGQVSGMVETASGVHLIQRWDGFHMSQYGANSAQHRLE
;
A
#
# COMPACT_ATOMS: atom_id res chain seq x y z
N MET A 1 1.94 12.14 9.71
CA MET A 1 2.18 12.34 8.26
C MET A 1 1.49 11.25 7.44
N ILE A 2 1.66 9.97 7.78
CA ILE A 2 0.99 8.86 7.06
C ILE A 2 -0.55 8.86 7.12
N GLU A 3 -1.15 9.39 8.18
CA GLU A 3 -2.61 9.61 8.24
C GLU A 3 -3.12 10.56 7.13
N ASN A 4 -2.31 11.54 6.74
CA ASN A 4 -2.64 12.46 5.66
C ASN A 4 -2.60 11.76 4.30
N TYR A 5 -1.62 10.86 4.11
CA TYR A 5 -1.51 10.03 2.91
C TYR A 5 -2.72 9.11 2.75
N HIS A 6 -3.19 8.50 3.83
CA HIS A 6 -4.39 7.66 3.79
C HIS A 6 -5.62 8.45 3.30
N LYS A 7 -5.80 9.69 3.76
CA LYS A 7 -6.91 10.56 3.28
C LYS A 7 -6.78 10.93 1.80
N GLN A 8 -5.56 11.23 1.35
CA GLN A 8 -5.29 11.56 -0.06
C GLN A 8 -5.58 10.38 -0.98
N ILE A 9 -5.20 9.16 -0.56
CA ILE A 9 -5.47 7.94 -1.31
C ILE A 9 -6.96 7.63 -1.32
N GLN A 10 -7.67 7.76 -0.19
CA GLN A 10 -9.12 7.57 -0.17
C GLN A 10 -9.83 8.54 -1.10
N ALA A 11 -9.43 9.82 -1.12
CA ALA A 11 -9.99 10.79 -2.05
C ALA A 11 -9.73 10.42 -3.52
N TYR A 12 -8.54 9.90 -3.82
CA TYR A 12 -8.17 9.41 -5.14
C TYR A 12 -9.00 8.20 -5.58
N GLU A 13 -9.11 7.17 -4.74
CA GLU A 13 -9.84 5.94 -5.04
C GLU A 13 -11.37 6.18 -5.15
N GLU A 14 -11.91 7.14 -4.40
CA GLU A 14 -13.32 7.54 -4.49
C GLU A 14 -13.61 8.45 -5.69
N GLY A 15 -12.59 8.84 -6.47
CA GLY A 15 -12.74 9.73 -7.63
C GLY A 15 -13.21 11.14 -7.26
N LYS A 16 -12.90 11.59 -6.03
CA LYS A 16 -13.23 12.95 -5.59
C LYS A 16 -12.38 13.97 -6.34
N GLU A 17 -12.98 15.08 -6.73
CA GLU A 17 -12.24 16.26 -7.23
C GLU A 17 -11.54 16.97 -6.05
N ASP A 18 -10.50 16.35 -5.51
CA ASP A 18 -9.61 16.95 -4.51
C ASP A 18 -8.23 17.20 -5.16
N PRO A 19 -7.73 18.46 -5.19
CA PRO A 19 -6.41 18.76 -5.76
C PRO A 19 -5.25 18.10 -5.00
N ASN A 20 -5.50 17.56 -3.81
CA ASN A 20 -4.53 16.81 -3.01
C ASN A 20 -4.71 15.30 -3.12
N ALA A 21 -5.71 14.80 -3.86
CA ALA A 21 -5.87 13.38 -4.11
C ALA A 21 -4.63 12.84 -4.83
N LYS A 22 -4.03 11.80 -4.27
CA LYS A 22 -2.84 11.14 -4.81
C LYS A 22 -3.00 9.64 -4.72
N SER A 23 -2.56 8.94 -5.75
CA SER A 23 -2.55 7.48 -5.75
C SER A 23 -1.52 6.94 -4.75
N LEU A 24 -1.71 5.69 -4.29
CA LEU A 24 -0.71 5.03 -3.44
C LEU A 24 0.64 4.91 -4.14
N SER A 25 0.65 4.70 -5.47
CA SER A 25 1.88 4.60 -6.27
C SER A 25 2.68 5.91 -6.30
N GLU A 26 1.99 7.04 -6.44
CA GLU A 26 2.63 8.37 -6.39
C GLU A 26 3.24 8.63 -5.01
N LEU A 27 2.47 8.40 -3.93
CA LEU A 27 2.95 8.58 -2.57
C LEU A 27 4.06 7.59 -2.22
N ALA A 28 3.98 6.36 -2.73
CA ALA A 28 5.07 5.40 -2.58
C ALA A 28 6.35 5.90 -3.27
N THR A 29 6.24 6.57 -4.40
CA THR A 29 7.42 7.09 -5.11
C THR A 29 8.04 8.31 -4.42
N THR A 30 7.22 9.21 -3.86
CA THR A 30 7.72 10.47 -3.28
C THR A 30 8.01 10.42 -1.78
N GLU A 31 7.29 9.57 -1.03
CA GLU A 31 7.31 9.59 0.44
C GLU A 31 7.77 8.29 1.10
N SER A 32 7.85 7.16 0.37
CA SER A 32 8.15 5.85 0.98
C SER A 32 9.65 5.63 1.21
N ASP A 33 9.98 5.13 2.39
CA ASP A 33 11.33 4.68 2.76
C ASP A 33 11.66 3.27 2.24
N CYS A 34 10.71 2.61 1.55
CA CYS A 34 10.89 1.25 1.05
C CYS A 34 11.72 1.22 -0.24
N SER A 35 12.48 0.15 -0.47
CA SER A 35 13.21 -0.06 -1.73
C SER A 35 12.29 -0.19 -2.95
N SER A 36 11.01 -0.57 -2.75
CA SER A 36 9.98 -0.61 -3.80
C SER A 36 9.45 0.78 -4.18
N ALA A 37 9.77 1.85 -3.44
CA ALA A 37 9.37 3.23 -3.75
C ALA A 37 9.64 3.60 -5.21
N ARG A 38 10.81 3.24 -5.73
CA ARG A 38 11.22 3.52 -7.12
C ARG A 38 10.35 2.84 -8.19
N LYS A 39 9.52 1.87 -7.79
CA LYS A 39 8.57 1.16 -8.64
C LYS A 39 7.12 1.47 -8.25
N GLY A 40 6.86 2.64 -7.65
CA GLY A 40 5.52 2.97 -7.19
C GLY A 40 5.03 2.09 -6.03
N GLY A 41 5.95 1.56 -5.24
CA GLY A 41 5.62 0.67 -4.12
C GLY A 41 5.33 -0.77 -4.52
N ASP A 42 5.47 -1.14 -5.80
CA ASP A 42 5.20 -2.50 -6.29
C ASP A 42 6.14 -3.54 -5.67
N LEU A 43 5.54 -4.46 -4.91
CA LEU A 43 6.22 -5.60 -4.28
C LEU A 43 6.16 -6.88 -5.14
N GLY A 44 5.44 -6.84 -6.26
CA GLY A 44 5.14 -8.01 -7.07
C GLY A 44 4.22 -8.98 -6.34
N PHE A 45 4.23 -10.24 -6.80
CA PHE A 45 3.42 -11.30 -6.21
C PHE A 45 4.14 -11.97 -5.04
N PHE A 46 3.42 -12.19 -3.94
CA PHE A 46 3.91 -12.94 -2.79
C PHE A 46 2.85 -13.91 -2.24
N GLY A 47 3.34 -14.94 -1.56
CA GLY A 47 2.54 -15.95 -0.87
C GLY A 47 2.64 -15.84 0.65
N ARG A 48 2.07 -16.83 1.34
CA ARG A 48 2.14 -16.93 2.80
C ARG A 48 3.56 -17.23 3.25
N GLY A 49 4.06 -16.48 4.23
CA GLY A 49 5.40 -16.60 4.80
C GLY A 49 6.47 -15.73 4.12
N ASP A 50 6.13 -15.03 3.05
CA ASP A 50 7.08 -14.17 2.32
C ASP A 50 7.22 -12.77 2.95
N MET A 51 6.21 -12.32 3.70
CA MET A 51 6.14 -11.00 4.34
C MET A 51 5.98 -11.10 5.86
N GLN A 52 6.18 -9.99 6.56
CA GLN A 52 5.83 -9.91 7.99
C GLN A 52 4.34 -10.21 8.19
N LYS A 53 4.01 -10.92 9.26
CA LYS A 53 2.67 -11.47 9.50
C LYS A 53 1.58 -10.41 9.46
N GLU A 54 1.85 -9.24 10.04
CA GLU A 54 0.93 -8.10 10.11
C GLU A 54 0.66 -7.53 8.71
N PHE A 55 1.72 -7.39 7.89
CA PHE A 55 1.62 -6.95 6.50
C PHE A 55 0.84 -7.98 5.67
N GLU A 56 1.22 -9.25 5.78
CA GLU A 56 0.60 -10.35 5.05
C GLU A 56 -0.90 -10.41 5.32
N GLN A 57 -1.29 -10.39 6.60
CA GLN A 57 -2.68 -10.48 7.01
C GLN A 57 -3.48 -9.32 6.43
N ALA A 58 -2.97 -8.10 6.56
CA ALA A 58 -3.63 -6.92 6.01
C ALA A 58 -3.76 -7.01 4.48
N ALA A 59 -2.71 -7.42 3.76
CA ALA A 59 -2.75 -7.55 2.30
C ALA A 59 -3.75 -8.61 1.81
N PHE A 60 -3.90 -9.71 2.55
CA PHE A 60 -4.84 -10.79 2.21
C PHE A 60 -6.29 -10.50 2.57
N ASP A 61 -6.51 -9.66 3.58
CA ASP A 61 -7.86 -9.25 3.99
C ASP A 61 -8.47 -8.19 3.06
N LEU A 62 -7.65 -7.54 2.22
CA LEU A 62 -8.12 -6.57 1.23
C LEU A 62 -8.81 -7.23 0.04
N GLU A 63 -9.87 -6.60 -0.44
CA GLU A 63 -10.44 -6.86 -1.77
C GLU A 63 -9.50 -6.35 -2.86
N LYS A 64 -9.66 -6.85 -4.09
CA LYS A 64 -8.85 -6.40 -5.23
C LYS A 64 -9.06 -4.90 -5.48
N GLY A 65 -7.97 -4.15 -5.66
CA GLY A 65 -7.98 -2.69 -5.81
C GLY A 65 -8.07 -1.92 -4.48
N GLN A 66 -8.44 -2.59 -3.37
CA GLN A 66 -8.64 -1.94 -2.09
C GLN A 66 -7.31 -1.53 -1.44
N VAL A 67 -7.35 -0.41 -0.71
CA VAL A 67 -6.25 0.10 0.12
C VAL A 67 -6.56 -0.14 1.61
N SER A 68 -5.57 -0.58 2.37
CA SER A 68 -5.66 -0.78 3.81
C SER A 68 -5.69 0.52 4.58
N GLY A 69 -6.10 0.42 5.86
CA GLY A 69 -5.70 1.39 6.86
C GLY A 69 -4.19 1.33 7.15
N MET A 70 -3.78 2.00 8.23
CA MET A 70 -2.40 1.98 8.69
C MET A 70 -2.05 0.61 9.29
N VAL A 71 -1.05 -0.05 8.72
CA VAL A 71 -0.56 -1.35 9.17
C VAL A 71 0.79 -1.17 9.84
N GLU A 72 0.85 -1.38 11.14
CA GLU A 72 2.09 -1.32 11.90
C GLU A 72 2.82 -2.66 11.83
N THR A 73 4.12 -2.59 11.56
CA THR A 73 5.02 -3.75 11.48
C THR A 73 6.32 -3.41 12.18
N ALA A 74 7.21 -4.39 12.36
CA ALA A 74 8.54 -4.11 12.94
C ALA A 74 9.40 -3.17 12.08
N SER A 75 9.09 -3.01 10.78
CA SER A 75 9.82 -2.11 9.88
C SER A 75 9.24 -0.68 9.83
N GLY A 76 8.07 -0.43 10.42
CA GLY A 76 7.37 0.85 10.40
C GLY A 76 5.89 0.71 10.05
N VAL A 77 5.29 1.82 9.61
CA VAL A 77 3.87 1.87 9.25
C VAL A 77 3.71 1.81 7.74
N HIS A 78 2.75 1.00 7.29
CA HIS A 78 2.49 0.73 5.89
C HIS A 78 1.06 1.10 5.52
N LEU A 79 0.90 1.61 4.30
CA LEU A 79 -0.35 1.59 3.55
C LEU A 79 -0.18 0.57 2.43
N ILE A 80 -1.15 -0.33 2.29
CA ILE A 80 -1.07 -1.48 1.40
C ILE A 80 -2.23 -1.42 0.41
N GLN A 81 -1.98 -1.55 -0.88
CA GLN A 81 -3.02 -1.73 -1.90
C GLN A 81 -2.91 -3.11 -2.50
N ARG A 82 -4.03 -3.84 -2.58
CA ARG A 82 -4.07 -5.11 -3.29
C ARG A 82 -4.23 -4.85 -4.79
N TRP A 83 -3.38 -5.47 -5.60
CA TRP A 83 -3.45 -5.33 -7.05
C TRP A 83 -4.74 -5.96 -7.60
N ASP A 84 -5.48 -5.20 -8.40
CA ASP A 84 -6.66 -5.63 -9.19
C ASP A 84 -6.33 -6.47 -10.46
N GLY A 85 -5.23 -7.21 -10.46
CA GLY A 85 -4.76 -7.96 -11.62
C GLY A 85 -5.47 -9.31 -11.78
N PHE A 86 -5.62 -9.78 -13.03
CA PHE A 86 -6.07 -11.15 -13.31
C PHE A 86 -4.95 -12.17 -13.02
N HIS A 87 -4.81 -12.57 -11.76
CA HIS A 87 -4.16 -13.81 -11.37
C HIS A 87 -4.94 -14.48 -10.23
N MET A 88 -5.40 -15.72 -10.45
CA MET A 88 -6.28 -16.44 -9.52
C MET A 88 -5.53 -17.15 -8.38
N SER A 89 -4.20 -17.21 -8.44
CA SER A 89 -3.36 -17.99 -7.52
C SER A 89 -2.22 -17.22 -6.85
N GLN A 90 -2.10 -15.92 -7.11
CA GLN A 90 -0.99 -15.09 -6.61
C GLN A 90 -1.52 -13.73 -6.15
N TYR A 91 -1.02 -13.22 -5.02
CA TYR A 91 -1.41 -11.94 -4.45
C TYR A 91 -0.34 -10.90 -4.76
N GLY A 92 -0.69 -9.88 -5.54
CA GLY A 92 0.16 -8.72 -5.76
C GLY A 92 -0.25 -7.59 -4.83
N ALA A 93 0.72 -6.86 -4.27
CA ALA A 93 0.43 -5.65 -3.52
C ALA A 93 1.44 -4.54 -3.79
N ASN A 94 0.96 -3.31 -3.66
CA ASN A 94 1.78 -2.12 -3.59
C ASN A 94 1.83 -1.65 -2.14
N SER A 95 2.96 -1.12 -1.68
CA SER A 95 3.10 -0.57 -0.34
C SER A 95 3.83 0.76 -0.32
N ALA A 96 3.31 1.72 0.46
CA ALA A 96 4.05 2.88 0.91
C ALA A 96 4.39 2.69 2.40
N GLN A 97 5.68 2.78 2.75
CA GLN A 97 6.18 2.60 4.11
C GLN A 97 6.77 3.90 4.64
N HIS A 98 6.41 4.28 5.86
CA HIS A 98 7.07 5.37 6.59
C HIS A 98 7.68 4.82 7.88
N ARG A 99 8.94 5.18 8.16
CA ARG A 99 9.57 4.83 9.43
C ARG A 99 8.94 5.65 10.56
N LEU A 100 8.61 4.99 11.68
CA LEU A 100 8.38 5.70 12.94
C LEU A 100 9.76 6.09 13.46
N GLU A 101 10.07 7.38 13.43
CA GLU A 101 11.22 7.93 14.18
C GLU A 101 11.00 7.77 15.69
#